data_AF-A0A2V7LCQ8-F1
#
_entry.id   AF-A0A2V7LCQ8-F1
#
_cell.length_a   1.000
_cell.length_b   1.000
_cell.length_c   1.000
_cell.angle_alpha   90.00
_cell.angle_beta   90.00
_cell.angle_gamma   90.00
#
_symmetry.space_group_name_H-M   'P 1'
#
loop_
_entity.id
_entity.type
_entity.pdbx_description
1 polymer ?
#
loop_
_entity_poly.entity_id
_entity_poly.type
_entity_poly.pdbx_seq_one_letter_code
_entity_poly.pdbx_strand_id
1 'polypeptide(L)'
;MVAPTTAVVQASVAIQLTGTVSNDLSNRGVTWVVFCAPAPCGTISPTTTASGAPATYTAPGTLPPNGATITITATAIANASASASATLIPVGQLPGYDVGVDYHADGLNNLSSAFITIYEQPAVRQTVRAQLQGMADRGATFINTMIWFVTPPGETNFGETWRATFPMTDQEAANLRAYTEDIATIQGASGNRLRLDITLAWLGAADYTMGSPATGLGSRNLSASEFSARVATTSDKVLAAVSDVTRPDNVPLIGTIFFEAEVMIGAKANEDWFLSTNYPGFVSAASQHGIQPAVYFLAEGSQAIVLDNGYTDPVDPILDAHRSVAWMYRSLKFMVAQGLPLPSRIDFSCYLISTGATYDQLLQRILDDADATLPSLGAPRLYGAAETYYLLDGAQRAVYGRAFEGQAAQNTRLQRVSFWTTPDGGGPGQNVAYPFTIEVFLPPPQ
;
A
#
# COMPACT_ATOMS: atom_id res chain seq x y z
N MET A 1 3.11 -26.58 -22.97
CA MET A 1 2.79 -25.42 -22.10
C MET A 1 2.03 -25.89 -20.88
N VAL A 2 2.08 -25.12 -19.79
CA VAL A 2 1.28 -25.35 -18.57
C VAL A 2 0.38 -24.12 -18.36
N ALA A 3 -0.87 -24.34 -17.96
CA ALA A 3 -1.80 -23.29 -17.57
C ALA A 3 -2.43 -23.61 -16.20
N PRO A 4 -2.57 -22.63 -15.29
CA PRO A 4 -1.97 -21.29 -15.37
C PRO A 4 -0.43 -21.35 -15.26
N THR A 5 0.28 -20.37 -15.85
CA THR A 5 1.75 -20.25 -15.75
C THR A 5 2.18 -19.68 -14.39
N THR A 6 1.31 -18.93 -13.72
CA THR A 6 1.50 -18.43 -12.37
C THR A 6 0.16 -18.46 -11.64
N ALA A 7 0.16 -18.90 -10.38
CA ALA A 7 -1.02 -18.86 -9.54
C ALA A 7 -0.64 -18.61 -8.08
N VAL A 8 -1.55 -18.01 -7.32
CA VAL A 8 -1.44 -17.89 -5.88
C VAL A 8 -2.07 -19.09 -5.20
N VAL A 9 -1.46 -19.56 -4.12
CA VAL A 9 -1.98 -20.68 -3.35
C VAL A 9 -1.87 -20.44 -1.84
N GLN A 10 -2.95 -20.77 -1.12
CA GLN A 10 -3.02 -20.75 0.33
C GLN A 10 -2.76 -22.15 0.90
N ALA A 11 -2.46 -22.23 2.20
CA ALA A 11 -2.33 -23.49 2.91
C ALA A 11 -3.57 -24.37 2.73
N SER A 12 -3.38 -25.66 2.51
CA SER A 12 -4.43 -26.66 2.31
C SER A 12 -5.38 -26.42 1.12
N VAL A 13 -5.13 -25.41 0.27
CA VAL A 13 -5.96 -25.13 -0.91
C VAL A 13 -5.46 -25.92 -2.11
N ALA A 14 -6.40 -26.39 -2.93
CA ALA A 14 -6.13 -27.09 -4.17
C ALA A 14 -6.35 -26.19 -5.39
N ILE A 15 -5.50 -26.34 -6.41
CA ILE A 15 -5.63 -25.67 -7.71
C ILE A 15 -5.49 -26.69 -8.85
N GLN A 16 -6.13 -26.41 -9.99
CA GLN A 16 -5.96 -27.23 -11.18
C GLN A 16 -4.89 -26.66 -12.10
N LEU A 17 -4.05 -27.54 -12.65
CA LEU A 17 -3.07 -27.25 -13.69
C LEU A 17 -3.31 -28.15 -14.89
N THR A 18 -3.20 -27.59 -16.08
CA THR A 18 -3.34 -28.32 -17.34
C THR A 18 -2.06 -28.21 -18.15
N GLY A 19 -1.52 -29.37 -18.55
CA GLY A 19 -0.35 -29.49 -19.40
C GLY A 19 -0.76 -29.85 -20.82
N THR A 20 -0.35 -29.05 -21.80
CA THR A 20 -0.63 -29.31 -23.23
C THR A 20 0.68 -29.55 -23.97
N VAL A 21 0.79 -30.71 -24.60
CA VAL A 21 1.89 -31.10 -25.48
C VAL A 21 1.46 -30.85 -26.92
N SER A 22 2.23 -30.05 -27.65
CA SER A 22 2.05 -29.80 -29.08
C SER A 22 2.97 -30.72 -29.90
N ASN A 23 2.55 -31.08 -31.11
CA ASN A 23 3.33 -31.88 -32.05
C ASN A 23 3.73 -33.27 -31.55
N ASP A 24 2.99 -33.84 -30.60
CA ASP A 24 3.17 -35.21 -30.13
C ASP A 24 2.13 -36.14 -30.78
N LEU A 25 2.51 -36.80 -31.87
CA LEU A 25 1.65 -37.78 -32.55
C LEU A 25 1.34 -39.01 -31.68
N SER A 26 2.13 -39.26 -30.63
CA SER A 26 1.92 -40.38 -29.71
C SER A 26 0.96 -40.06 -28.57
N ASN A 27 0.55 -38.78 -28.42
CA ASN A 27 -0.41 -38.28 -27.43
C ASN A 27 -0.20 -38.85 -26.01
N ARG A 28 1.06 -38.98 -25.60
CA ARG A 28 1.39 -39.68 -24.34
C ARG A 28 1.19 -38.81 -23.10
N GLY A 29 1.03 -37.50 -23.27
CA GLY A 29 0.74 -36.57 -22.18
C GLY A 29 1.98 -36.11 -21.42
N VAL A 30 1.81 -35.77 -20.15
CA VAL A 30 2.86 -35.18 -19.30
C VAL A 30 2.99 -35.87 -17.95
N THR A 31 4.20 -35.80 -17.39
CA THR A 31 4.50 -36.15 -15.99
C THR A 31 4.72 -34.86 -15.20
N TRP A 32 4.15 -34.80 -13.99
CA TRP A 32 4.20 -33.65 -13.11
C TRP A 32 5.16 -33.85 -11.95
N VAL A 33 5.93 -32.81 -11.61
CA VAL A 33 6.80 -32.75 -10.43
C VAL A 33 6.57 -31.43 -9.69
N VAL A 34 6.51 -31.47 -8.36
CA VAL A 34 6.42 -30.30 -7.48
C VAL A 34 7.75 -30.11 -6.77
N PHE A 35 8.25 -28.88 -6.74
CA PHE A 35 9.51 -28.53 -6.08
C PHE A 35 9.42 -27.18 -5.37
N CYS A 36 10.05 -27.08 -4.21
CA CYS A 36 10.28 -25.85 -3.46
C CYS A 36 11.42 -26.11 -2.46
N ALA A 37 12.04 -25.05 -1.97
CA ALA A 37 13.04 -25.14 -0.92
C ALA A 37 12.87 -23.96 0.05
N PRO A 38 12.69 -24.21 1.36
CA PRO A 38 12.60 -25.53 2.01
C PRO A 38 11.24 -26.24 1.78
N ALA A 39 11.25 -27.58 1.84
CA ALA A 39 10.04 -28.42 1.77
C ALA A 39 9.28 -28.45 3.12
N PRO A 40 7.99 -28.83 3.18
CA PRO A 40 7.14 -29.47 2.15
C PRO A 40 6.48 -28.49 1.17
N CYS A 41 6.28 -28.94 -0.06
CA CYS A 41 5.77 -28.12 -1.17
C CYS A 41 4.35 -28.48 -1.61
N GLY A 42 3.68 -29.39 -0.90
CA GLY A 42 2.40 -29.96 -1.30
C GLY A 42 2.53 -31.14 -2.25
N THR A 43 1.43 -31.56 -2.84
CA THR A 43 1.33 -32.75 -3.70
C THR A 43 0.56 -32.44 -4.98
N ILE A 44 0.85 -33.16 -6.07
CA ILE A 44 0.06 -33.08 -7.31
C ILE A 44 -0.49 -34.46 -7.68
N SER A 45 -1.77 -34.51 -8.04
CA SER A 45 -2.45 -35.75 -8.41
C SER A 45 -3.46 -35.54 -9.55
N PRO A 46 -3.48 -36.40 -10.59
CA PRO A 46 -2.53 -37.48 -10.81
C PRO A 46 -1.14 -36.94 -11.22
N THR A 47 -0.08 -37.69 -10.92
CA THR A 47 1.30 -37.34 -11.31
C THR A 47 1.58 -37.49 -12.80
N THR A 48 0.65 -38.08 -13.54
CA THR A 48 0.67 -38.18 -15.01
C THR A 48 -0.72 -37.87 -15.56
N THR A 49 -0.80 -37.03 -16.59
CA THR A 49 -2.05 -36.71 -17.27
C THR A 49 -1.92 -36.83 -18.78
N ALA A 50 -3.03 -37.10 -19.47
CA ALA A 50 -3.10 -36.91 -20.91
C ALA A 50 -2.92 -35.42 -21.27
N SER A 51 -2.48 -35.13 -22.50
CA SER A 51 -2.39 -33.75 -22.99
C SER A 51 -3.75 -33.06 -22.88
N GLY A 52 -3.80 -31.89 -22.26
CA GLY A 52 -5.04 -31.12 -22.05
C GLY A 52 -5.91 -31.60 -20.88
N ALA A 53 -5.55 -32.69 -20.18
CA ALA A 53 -6.26 -33.14 -18.99
C ALA A 53 -5.70 -32.47 -17.72
N PRO A 54 -6.56 -32.10 -16.75
CA PRO A 54 -6.14 -31.39 -15.54
C PRO A 54 -5.47 -32.33 -14.53
N ALA A 55 -4.46 -31.81 -13.84
CA ALA A 55 -3.91 -32.34 -12.59
C ALA A 55 -4.26 -31.38 -11.44
N THR A 56 -4.50 -31.91 -10.25
CA THR A 56 -4.81 -31.11 -9.05
C THR A 56 -3.58 -31.03 -8.17
N TYR A 57 -3.04 -29.82 -8.00
CA TYR A 57 -2.08 -29.53 -6.95
C TYR A 57 -2.83 -29.25 -5.64
N THR A 58 -2.34 -29.76 -4.52
CA THR A 58 -2.83 -29.49 -3.16
C THR A 58 -1.68 -28.94 -2.34
N ALA A 59 -1.84 -27.71 -1.85
CA ALA A 59 -0.87 -27.09 -0.96
C ALA A 59 -0.76 -27.84 0.37
N PRO A 60 0.43 -27.84 0.99
CA PRO A 60 0.61 -28.41 2.32
C PRO A 60 -0.18 -27.60 3.36
N GLY A 61 -0.41 -28.21 4.54
CA GLY A 61 -1.05 -27.54 5.67
C GLY A 61 -0.23 -26.36 6.23
N THR A 62 1.10 -26.42 6.08
CA THR A 62 2.03 -25.34 6.40
C THR A 62 2.79 -25.03 5.12
N LEU A 63 2.65 -23.80 4.59
CA LEU A 63 3.36 -23.42 3.37
C LEU A 63 4.87 -23.28 3.64
N PRO A 64 5.70 -23.40 2.59
CA PRO A 64 7.12 -23.11 2.71
C PRO A 64 7.35 -21.73 3.35
N PRO A 65 8.17 -21.64 4.42
CA PRO A 65 8.46 -20.37 5.07
C PRO A 65 9.14 -19.39 4.11
N ASN A 66 9.11 -18.09 4.44
CA ASN A 66 9.80 -17.02 3.73
C ASN A 66 9.30 -16.75 2.29
N GLY A 67 8.03 -17.11 1.98
CA GLY A 67 7.46 -16.91 0.65
C GLY A 67 8.16 -17.71 -0.46
N ALA A 68 8.81 -18.84 -0.12
CA ALA A 68 9.50 -19.67 -1.09
C ALA A 68 8.54 -20.17 -2.16
N THR A 69 8.82 -19.84 -3.43
CA THR A 69 7.96 -20.21 -4.55
C THR A 69 7.94 -21.71 -4.76
N ILE A 70 6.78 -22.22 -5.17
CA ILE A 70 6.56 -23.62 -5.45
C ILE A 70 6.54 -23.77 -6.97
N THR A 71 7.54 -24.44 -7.53
CA THR A 71 7.64 -24.71 -8.96
C THR A 71 6.98 -26.04 -9.28
N ILE A 72 6.06 -26.04 -10.25
CA ILE A 72 5.45 -27.24 -10.80
C ILE A 72 5.94 -27.42 -12.21
N THR A 73 6.58 -28.54 -12.52
CA THR A 73 7.11 -28.85 -13.84
C THR A 73 6.29 -29.97 -14.50
N ALA A 74 5.80 -29.71 -15.71
CA ALA A 74 5.24 -30.71 -16.60
C ALA A 74 6.26 -31.09 -17.66
N THR A 75 6.64 -32.36 -17.71
CA THR A 75 7.58 -32.91 -18.70
C THR A 75 6.83 -33.80 -19.67
N ALA A 76 7.02 -33.63 -20.98
CA ALA A 76 6.36 -34.44 -21.99
C ALA A 76 6.83 -35.91 -21.91
N ILE A 77 5.89 -36.84 -21.87
CA ILE A 77 6.20 -38.28 -21.74
C ILE A 77 6.89 -38.80 -23.01
N ALA A 78 6.51 -38.30 -24.18
CA ALA A 78 7.11 -38.70 -25.45
C ALA A 78 8.51 -38.10 -25.69
N ASN A 79 8.85 -37.00 -25.01
CA ASN A 79 10.14 -36.32 -25.14
C ASN A 79 10.54 -35.69 -23.80
N ALA A 80 11.38 -36.40 -23.04
CA ALA A 80 11.79 -35.97 -21.71
C ALA A 80 12.62 -34.67 -21.68
N SER A 81 13.12 -34.20 -22.83
CA SER A 81 13.81 -32.92 -22.95
C SER A 81 12.86 -31.72 -23.12
N ALA A 82 11.56 -31.95 -23.30
CA ALA A 82 10.55 -30.90 -23.44
C ALA A 82 9.74 -30.75 -22.16
N SER A 83 9.88 -29.61 -21.49
CA SER A 83 9.14 -29.28 -20.26
C SER A 83 8.61 -27.86 -20.26
N ALA A 84 7.60 -27.61 -19.44
CA ALA A 84 7.13 -26.28 -19.09
C ALA A 84 6.83 -26.23 -17.58
N SER A 85 6.99 -25.06 -16.97
CA SER A 85 6.76 -24.89 -15.53
C SER A 85 5.66 -23.87 -15.26
N ALA A 86 4.98 -24.06 -14.13
CA ALA A 86 4.16 -23.08 -13.46
C ALA A 86 4.80 -22.68 -12.13
N THR A 87 4.71 -21.40 -11.78
CA THR A 87 5.15 -20.88 -10.49
C THR A 87 3.94 -20.66 -9.60
N LEU A 88 3.85 -21.40 -8.50
CA LEU A 88 2.88 -21.13 -7.46
C LEU A 88 3.51 -20.28 -6.38
N ILE A 89 2.75 -19.27 -5.98
CA ILE A 89 3.14 -18.29 -5.00
C ILE A 89 2.35 -18.58 -3.73
N PRO A 90 3.01 -19.01 -2.64
CA PRO A 90 2.38 -19.04 -1.33
C PRO A 90 1.89 -17.65 -0.94
N VAL A 91 0.63 -17.54 -0.58
CA VAL A 91 0.10 -16.36 0.11
C VAL A 91 -0.47 -16.82 1.44
N GLY A 92 0.04 -16.26 2.51
CA GLY A 92 -0.62 -16.30 3.80
C GLY A 92 -1.16 -14.95 4.19
N GLN A 93 -1.92 -14.98 5.28
CA GLN A 93 -2.34 -13.80 6.01
C GLN A 93 -1.94 -14.03 7.46
N LEU A 94 -1.18 -13.08 8.01
CA LEU A 94 -0.95 -13.01 9.44
C LEU A 94 -2.16 -12.27 10.01
N PRO A 95 -2.96 -12.90 10.89
CA PRO A 95 -4.13 -12.25 11.45
C PRO A 95 -3.78 -10.90 12.08
N GLY A 96 -4.46 -9.83 11.64
CA GLY A 96 -4.21 -8.47 12.13
C GLY A 96 -3.08 -7.72 11.45
N TYR A 97 -2.50 -8.27 10.37
CA TYR A 97 -1.48 -7.61 9.56
C TYR A 97 -1.91 -7.50 8.09
N ASP A 98 -2.07 -6.26 7.62
CA ASP A 98 -2.55 -5.93 6.29
C ASP A 98 -1.38 -5.51 5.37
N VAL A 99 -1.34 -6.06 4.15
CA VAL A 99 -0.38 -5.67 3.11
C VAL A 99 -1.14 -5.01 1.96
N GLY A 100 -0.68 -3.83 1.57
CA GLY A 100 -1.32 -3.02 0.55
C GLY A 100 -0.36 -2.36 -0.41
N VAL A 101 -0.94 -1.58 -1.33
CA VAL A 101 -0.25 -0.91 -2.42
C VAL A 101 -0.70 0.54 -2.47
N ASP A 102 0.25 1.47 -2.56
CA ASP A 102 -0.05 2.83 -2.98
C ASP A 102 -0.29 2.84 -4.49
N TYR A 103 -1.53 3.11 -4.88
CA TYR A 103 -2.03 2.98 -6.23
C TYR A 103 -2.86 4.19 -6.64
N HIS A 104 -2.30 4.99 -7.54
CA HIS A 104 -2.92 6.22 -8.03
C HIS A 104 -2.66 6.49 -9.52
N ALA A 105 -1.89 5.62 -10.20
CA ALA A 105 -1.62 5.73 -11.64
C ALA A 105 -1.74 4.38 -12.35
N ASP A 106 -2.40 4.34 -13.51
CA ASP A 106 -2.68 3.12 -14.29
C ASP A 106 -1.55 2.76 -15.27
N GLY A 107 -0.48 3.54 -15.28
CA GLY A 107 0.63 3.43 -16.22
C GLY A 107 1.94 3.97 -15.66
N LEU A 108 2.95 4.02 -16.53
CA LEU A 108 4.34 4.34 -16.18
C LEU A 108 4.65 5.84 -16.15
N ASN A 109 3.83 6.66 -16.80
CA ASN A 109 4.04 8.09 -16.86
C ASN A 109 3.02 8.78 -15.96
N ASN A 110 3.43 9.15 -14.74
CA ASN A 110 2.53 9.75 -13.75
C ASN A 110 1.83 11.00 -14.30
N LEU A 111 2.51 11.76 -15.18
CA LEU A 111 1.94 12.95 -15.80
C LEU A 111 0.65 12.65 -16.57
N SER A 112 0.50 11.44 -17.15
CA SER A 112 -0.62 11.10 -18.02
C SER A 112 -1.40 9.86 -17.60
N SER A 113 -1.09 9.25 -16.45
CA SER A 113 -1.70 7.98 -16.01
C SER A 113 -2.33 8.04 -14.62
N ALA A 114 -2.21 9.17 -13.92
CA ALA A 114 -2.92 9.33 -12.67
C ALA A 114 -4.44 9.34 -12.93
N PHE A 115 -5.16 8.37 -12.37
CA PHE A 115 -6.45 7.97 -12.96
C PHE A 115 -7.67 8.64 -12.34
N ILE A 116 -7.59 9.23 -11.14
CA ILE A 116 -8.79 9.78 -10.46
C ILE A 116 -9.40 10.95 -11.25
N THR A 117 -8.60 11.79 -11.90
CA THR A 117 -9.10 12.94 -12.69
C THR A 117 -9.69 12.55 -14.04
N ILE A 118 -9.48 11.31 -14.48
CA ILE A 118 -9.85 10.80 -15.81
C ILE A 118 -10.54 9.43 -15.76
N TYR A 119 -11.05 9.02 -14.58
CA TYR A 119 -11.58 7.67 -14.35
C TYR A 119 -12.86 7.38 -15.14
N GLU A 120 -13.57 8.42 -15.60
CA GLU A 120 -14.72 8.31 -16.48
C GLU A 120 -14.37 7.74 -17.86
N GLN A 121 -13.09 7.78 -18.25
CA GLN A 121 -12.63 7.24 -19.52
C GLN A 121 -12.68 5.70 -19.49
N PRO A 122 -13.43 5.04 -20.41
CA PRO A 122 -13.63 3.59 -20.34
C PRO A 122 -12.34 2.76 -20.39
N ALA A 123 -11.33 3.21 -21.16
CA ALA A 123 -10.05 2.51 -21.27
C ALA A 123 -9.24 2.56 -19.97
N VAL A 124 -9.23 3.72 -19.29
CA VAL A 124 -8.59 3.91 -17.98
C VAL A 124 -9.29 3.04 -16.95
N ARG A 125 -10.61 3.14 -16.84
CA ARG A 125 -11.41 2.34 -15.90
C ARG A 125 -11.21 0.84 -16.10
N GLN A 126 -11.20 0.36 -17.34
CA GLN A 126 -10.94 -1.05 -17.65
C GLN A 126 -9.55 -1.49 -17.21
N THR A 127 -8.53 -0.68 -17.49
CA THR A 127 -7.14 -0.94 -17.11
C THR A 127 -7.01 -1.01 -15.59
N VAL A 128 -7.54 -0.01 -14.88
CA VAL A 128 -7.50 0.07 -13.42
C VAL A 128 -8.18 -1.13 -12.78
N ARG A 129 -9.39 -1.52 -13.24
CA ARG A 129 -10.09 -2.71 -12.73
C ARG A 129 -9.26 -3.99 -12.89
N ALA A 130 -8.62 -4.17 -14.05
CA ALA A 130 -7.77 -5.33 -14.30
C ALA A 130 -6.54 -5.35 -13.39
N GLN A 131 -5.91 -4.19 -13.17
CA GLN A 131 -4.74 -4.05 -12.29
C GLN A 131 -5.11 -4.30 -10.83
N LEU A 132 -6.22 -3.73 -10.35
CA LEU A 132 -6.74 -3.98 -9.00
C LEU A 132 -7.08 -5.46 -8.78
N GLN A 133 -7.72 -6.12 -9.76
CA GLN A 133 -7.98 -7.56 -9.70
C GLN A 133 -6.67 -8.34 -9.58
N GLY A 134 -5.66 -8.00 -10.39
CA GLY A 134 -4.34 -8.62 -10.31
C GLY A 134 -3.64 -8.42 -8.95
N MET A 135 -3.77 -7.24 -8.34
CA MET A 135 -3.26 -7.00 -6.98
C MET A 135 -4.02 -7.82 -5.93
N ALA A 136 -5.35 -7.89 -6.00
CA ALA A 136 -6.15 -8.72 -5.11
C ALA A 136 -5.82 -10.21 -5.27
N ASP A 137 -5.68 -10.71 -6.50
CA ASP A 137 -5.31 -12.10 -6.80
C ASP A 137 -3.94 -12.47 -6.21
N ARG A 138 -3.06 -11.47 -6.06
CA ARG A 138 -1.73 -11.61 -5.44
C ARG A 138 -1.72 -11.39 -3.93
N GLY A 139 -2.90 -11.20 -3.34
CA GLY A 139 -3.12 -11.18 -1.91
C GLY A 139 -3.10 -9.80 -1.25
N ALA A 140 -3.14 -8.70 -2.02
CA ALA A 140 -3.38 -7.38 -1.44
C ALA A 140 -4.65 -7.42 -0.58
N THR A 141 -4.57 -6.77 0.57
CA THR A 141 -5.67 -6.64 1.53
C THR A 141 -6.27 -5.25 1.52
N PHE A 142 -5.49 -4.25 1.11
CA PHE A 142 -5.96 -2.89 0.92
C PHE A 142 -5.20 -2.18 -0.19
N ILE A 143 -5.77 -1.08 -0.65
CA ILE A 143 -5.15 -0.10 -1.54
C ILE A 143 -5.08 1.22 -0.77
N ASN A 144 -3.96 1.94 -0.84
CA ASN A 144 -3.90 3.35 -0.52
C ASN A 144 -3.93 4.14 -1.82
N THR A 145 -4.79 5.15 -1.93
CA THR A 145 -4.81 6.04 -3.09
C THR A 145 -4.57 7.47 -2.63
N MET A 146 -3.41 8.01 -2.99
CA MET A 146 -3.11 9.42 -2.80
C MET A 146 -3.74 10.28 -3.90
N ILE A 147 -4.36 11.39 -3.50
CA ILE A 147 -4.95 12.38 -4.41
C ILE A 147 -4.25 13.72 -4.18
N TRP A 148 -3.53 14.22 -5.19
CA TRP A 148 -2.88 15.53 -5.15
C TRP A 148 -3.82 16.62 -5.63
N PHE A 149 -4.25 17.47 -4.70
CA PHE A 149 -5.02 18.68 -5.00
C PHE A 149 -4.06 19.80 -5.37
N VAL A 150 -4.17 20.34 -6.59
CA VAL A 150 -3.14 21.21 -7.17
C VAL A 150 -3.72 22.44 -7.87
N THR A 151 -4.68 22.26 -8.78
CA THR A 151 -5.10 23.31 -9.72
C THR A 151 -6.46 23.87 -9.36
N PRO A 152 -6.71 25.19 -9.46
CA PRO A 152 -8.06 25.70 -9.31
C PRO A 152 -8.99 25.14 -10.40
N PRO A 153 -10.28 24.88 -10.10
CA PRO A 153 -11.25 24.50 -11.12
C PRO A 153 -11.29 25.47 -12.29
N GLY A 154 -11.28 24.93 -13.51
CA GLY A 154 -11.33 25.70 -14.76
C GLY A 154 -9.98 26.26 -15.23
N GLU A 155 -8.90 26.07 -14.47
CA GLU A 155 -7.55 26.41 -14.91
C GLU A 155 -6.87 25.23 -15.63
N THR A 156 -5.80 25.53 -16.38
CA THR A 156 -5.03 24.50 -17.08
C THR A 156 -4.29 23.60 -16.09
N ASN A 157 -4.36 22.29 -16.32
CA ASN A 157 -3.52 21.28 -15.66
C ASN A 157 -2.22 21.01 -16.42
N PHE A 158 -1.87 21.84 -17.41
CA PHE A 158 -0.72 21.65 -18.30
C PHE A 158 -0.78 20.34 -19.11
N GLY A 159 -1.98 19.77 -19.31
CA GLY A 159 -2.17 18.46 -19.94
C GLY A 159 -1.85 17.28 -19.02
N GLU A 160 -1.68 17.53 -17.72
CA GLU A 160 -1.30 16.51 -16.73
C GLU A 160 -2.50 16.00 -15.93
N THR A 161 -2.55 14.70 -15.70
CA THR A 161 -3.68 14.00 -15.05
C THR A 161 -3.52 13.86 -13.53
N TRP A 162 -2.31 14.03 -12.98
CA TRP A 162 -2.06 13.89 -11.54
C TRP A 162 -2.56 15.06 -10.70
N ARG A 163 -2.91 16.18 -11.34
CA ARG A 163 -3.35 17.42 -10.69
C ARG A 163 -4.86 17.42 -10.51
N ALA A 164 -5.36 16.87 -9.41
CA ALA A 164 -6.76 17.04 -9.04
C ALA A 164 -7.06 18.50 -8.67
N THR A 165 -8.30 18.95 -8.82
CA THR A 165 -8.63 20.35 -8.58
C THR A 165 -8.77 20.69 -7.10
N PHE A 166 -8.45 21.94 -6.75
CA PHE A 166 -8.63 22.52 -5.42
C PHE A 166 -9.53 23.79 -5.47
N PRO A 167 -10.81 23.70 -5.06
CA PRO A 167 -11.45 22.54 -4.47
C PRO A 167 -11.79 21.44 -5.49
N MET A 168 -12.03 20.21 -5.04
CA MET A 168 -12.40 19.07 -5.90
C MET A 168 -13.68 19.37 -6.72
N THR A 169 -13.68 19.03 -8.01
CA THR A 169 -14.86 19.17 -8.88
C THR A 169 -15.89 18.06 -8.66
N ASP A 170 -17.11 18.26 -9.17
CA ASP A 170 -18.16 17.21 -9.13
C ASP A 170 -17.79 16.01 -10.01
N GLN A 171 -17.09 16.23 -11.13
CA GLN A 171 -16.64 15.16 -12.02
C GLN A 171 -15.58 14.30 -11.32
N GLU A 172 -14.59 14.89 -10.65
CA GLU A 172 -13.59 14.12 -9.90
C GLU A 172 -14.21 13.38 -8.71
N ALA A 173 -15.20 13.96 -8.03
CA ALA A 173 -15.95 13.26 -7.00
C ALA A 173 -16.73 12.06 -7.57
N ALA A 174 -17.35 12.21 -8.75
CA ALA A 174 -18.03 11.12 -9.46
C ALA A 174 -17.04 10.02 -9.93
N ASN A 175 -15.84 10.40 -10.34
CA ASN A 175 -14.77 9.48 -10.68
C ASN A 175 -14.29 8.68 -9.47
N LEU A 176 -14.06 9.36 -8.34
CA LEU A 176 -13.71 8.70 -7.08
C LEU A 176 -14.81 7.74 -6.63
N ARG A 177 -16.09 8.12 -6.76
CA ARG A 177 -17.22 7.22 -6.52
C ARG A 177 -17.17 5.98 -7.41
N ALA A 178 -17.02 6.14 -8.73
CA ALA A 178 -16.95 4.99 -9.64
C ALA A 178 -15.75 4.07 -9.34
N TYR A 179 -14.60 4.65 -8.97
CA TYR A 179 -13.40 3.90 -8.57
C TYR A 179 -13.64 3.09 -7.30
N THR A 180 -14.23 3.70 -6.27
CA THR A 180 -14.54 3.02 -5.01
C THR A 180 -15.58 1.90 -5.22
N GLU A 181 -16.64 2.14 -5.99
CA GLU A 181 -17.61 1.10 -6.36
C GLU A 181 -16.96 -0.08 -7.08
N ASP A 182 -16.02 0.18 -8.00
CA ASP A 182 -15.30 -0.87 -8.70
C ASP A 182 -14.44 -1.70 -7.73
N ILE A 183 -13.69 -1.07 -6.81
CA ILE A 183 -12.90 -1.80 -5.81
C ILE A 183 -13.80 -2.66 -4.91
N ALA A 184 -14.96 -2.16 -4.49
CA ALA A 184 -15.88 -2.90 -3.62
C ALA A 184 -16.30 -4.25 -4.22
N THR A 185 -16.35 -4.37 -5.54
CA THR A 185 -16.70 -5.61 -6.24
C THR A 185 -15.57 -6.62 -6.32
N ILE A 186 -14.31 -6.19 -6.14
CA ILE A 186 -13.14 -7.04 -6.34
C ILE A 186 -13.03 -8.10 -5.25
N GLN A 187 -12.83 -9.33 -5.70
CA GLN A 187 -12.51 -10.46 -4.86
C GLN A 187 -11.31 -11.17 -5.49
N GLY A 188 -10.20 -11.24 -4.75
CA GLY A 188 -9.00 -11.93 -5.21
C GLY A 188 -9.23 -13.44 -5.31
N ALA A 189 -8.37 -14.11 -6.07
CA ALA A 189 -8.38 -15.55 -6.28
C ALA A 189 -8.40 -16.38 -4.97
N SER A 190 -7.89 -15.81 -3.88
CA SER A 190 -7.85 -16.45 -2.55
C SER A 190 -9.09 -16.15 -1.68
N GLY A 191 -10.09 -15.46 -2.24
CA GLY A 191 -11.29 -15.01 -1.54
C GLY A 191 -11.12 -13.69 -0.76
N ASN A 192 -9.89 -13.19 -0.65
CA ASN A 192 -9.60 -11.88 -0.05
C ASN A 192 -10.32 -10.75 -0.77
N ARG A 193 -10.70 -9.72 -0.02
CA ARG A 193 -11.34 -8.51 -0.54
C ARG A 193 -10.53 -7.30 -0.13
N LEU A 194 -10.40 -6.34 -1.05
CA LEU A 194 -9.69 -5.10 -0.79
C LEU A 194 -10.48 -4.22 0.18
N ARG A 195 -9.76 -3.47 1.02
CA ARG A 195 -10.18 -2.19 1.61
C ARG A 195 -9.56 -1.05 0.80
N LEU A 196 -10.06 0.16 0.98
CA LEU A 196 -9.47 1.35 0.39
C LEU A 196 -9.15 2.39 1.47
N ASP A 197 -7.94 2.90 1.43
CA ASP A 197 -7.55 4.11 2.12
C ASP A 197 -7.36 5.24 1.11
N ILE A 198 -7.61 6.47 1.56
CA ILE A 198 -7.43 7.66 0.74
C ILE A 198 -6.50 8.60 1.49
N THR A 199 -5.49 9.11 0.79
CA THR A 199 -4.60 10.14 1.33
C THR A 199 -4.82 11.44 0.59
N LEU A 200 -5.12 12.51 1.32
CA LEU A 200 -5.23 13.86 0.77
C LEU A 200 -3.84 14.50 0.77
N ALA A 201 -3.36 14.91 -0.41
CA ALA A 201 -2.08 15.59 -0.56
C ALA A 201 -2.30 17.00 -1.13
N TRP A 202 -1.73 18.00 -0.46
CA TRP A 202 -2.02 19.40 -0.73
C TRP A 202 -0.82 20.10 -1.40
N LEU A 203 -0.92 20.38 -2.70
CA LEU A 203 0.15 20.99 -3.50
C LEU A 203 -0.40 22.16 -4.35
N GLY A 204 0.49 22.89 -5.03
CA GLY A 204 0.08 23.99 -5.91
C GLY A 204 -0.83 25.01 -5.23
N ALA A 205 -2.07 25.17 -5.70
CA ALA A 205 -3.05 26.07 -5.10
C ALA A 205 -3.48 25.64 -3.68
N ALA A 206 -3.36 24.36 -3.35
CA ALA A 206 -3.61 23.81 -2.03
C ALA A 206 -2.34 23.72 -1.16
N ASP A 207 -1.18 24.18 -1.63
CA ASP A 207 0.06 24.07 -0.86
C ASP A 207 0.07 25.05 0.32
N TYR A 208 -0.24 24.56 1.53
CA TYR A 208 -0.24 25.39 2.74
C TYR A 208 1.17 25.83 3.14
N THR A 209 2.24 25.19 2.64
CA THR A 209 3.63 25.55 2.96
C THR A 209 4.10 26.77 2.18
N MET A 210 3.41 27.11 1.09
CA MET A 210 3.68 28.31 0.30
C MET A 210 3.02 29.54 0.90
N GLY A 211 3.82 30.56 1.22
CA GLY A 211 3.33 31.82 1.77
C GLY A 211 3.02 31.73 3.26
N SER A 212 1.99 32.43 3.72
CA SER A 212 1.58 32.42 5.12
C SER A 212 0.09 32.76 5.27
N PRO A 213 -0.56 32.38 6.39
CA PRO A 213 -1.94 32.77 6.65
C PRO A 213 -2.19 34.28 6.62
N ALA A 214 -1.16 35.09 6.87
CA ALA A 214 -1.24 36.55 6.87
C ALA A 214 -1.07 37.18 5.48
N THR A 215 -0.28 36.56 4.60
CA THR A 215 0.09 37.14 3.29
C THR A 215 -0.60 36.47 2.12
N GLY A 216 -1.17 35.29 2.35
CA GLY A 216 -1.80 34.41 1.36
C GLY A 216 -1.05 33.08 1.23
N LEU A 217 -1.80 32.04 0.87
CA LEU A 217 -1.37 30.64 0.86
C LEU A 217 -1.47 30.02 -0.55
N GLY A 218 -0.61 29.04 -0.82
CA GLY A 218 -0.57 28.31 -2.07
C GLY A 218 -0.14 29.15 -3.27
N SER A 219 -0.03 28.51 -4.43
CA SER A 219 0.36 29.15 -5.70
C SER A 219 -0.64 30.20 -6.22
N ARG A 220 -1.76 30.43 -5.52
CA ARG A 220 -2.77 31.45 -5.84
C ARG A 220 -2.92 32.51 -4.76
N ASN A 221 -2.07 32.49 -3.73
CA ASN A 221 -2.06 33.48 -2.65
C ASN A 221 -3.44 33.67 -1.99
N LEU A 222 -4.13 32.54 -1.72
CA LEU A 222 -5.47 32.51 -1.14
C LEU A 222 -5.44 33.04 0.30
N SER A 223 -6.47 33.78 0.71
CA SER A 223 -6.62 34.14 2.13
C SER A 223 -6.77 32.89 3.00
N ALA A 224 -6.36 32.94 4.28
CA ALA A 224 -6.51 31.83 5.21
C ALA A 224 -7.95 31.29 5.31
N SER A 225 -8.94 32.18 5.29
CA SER A 225 -10.37 31.80 5.31
C SER A 225 -10.81 31.13 4.02
N GLU A 226 -10.39 31.64 2.86
CA GLU A 226 -10.73 31.03 1.58
C GLU A 226 -10.07 29.67 1.41
N PHE A 227 -8.79 29.58 1.77
CA PHE A 227 -8.04 28.33 1.75
C PHE A 227 -8.72 27.25 2.60
N SER A 228 -9.05 27.58 3.86
CA SER A 228 -9.71 26.65 4.78
C SER A 228 -11.11 26.24 4.28
N ALA A 229 -11.86 27.16 3.66
CA ALA A 229 -13.15 26.85 3.04
C ALA A 229 -13.01 25.87 1.86
N ARG A 230 -11.95 26.01 1.05
CA ARG A 230 -11.65 25.08 -0.05
C ARG A 230 -11.18 23.72 0.46
N VAL A 231 -10.41 23.66 1.56
CA VAL A 231 -10.03 22.40 2.24
C VAL A 231 -11.27 21.66 2.72
N ALA A 232 -12.19 22.35 3.40
CA ALA A 232 -13.45 21.78 3.87
C ALA A 232 -14.29 21.26 2.68
N THR A 233 -14.49 22.10 1.66
CA THR A 233 -15.25 21.71 0.45
C THR A 233 -14.66 20.47 -0.23
N THR A 234 -13.33 20.40 -0.32
CA THR A 234 -12.63 19.25 -0.93
C THR A 234 -12.81 17.99 -0.09
N SER A 235 -12.60 18.11 1.23
CA SER A 235 -12.72 17.00 2.17
C SER A 235 -14.14 16.45 2.21
N ASP A 236 -15.15 17.33 2.23
CA ASP A 236 -16.56 16.96 2.23
C ASP A 236 -16.95 16.22 0.94
N LYS A 237 -16.42 16.64 -0.22
CA LYS A 237 -16.64 15.93 -1.49
C LYS A 237 -16.00 14.55 -1.51
N VAL A 238 -14.79 14.41 -0.97
CA VAL A 238 -14.14 13.10 -0.82
C VAL A 238 -15.00 12.21 0.08
N LEU A 239 -15.39 12.69 1.27
CA LEU A 239 -16.23 11.92 2.21
C LEU A 239 -17.58 11.51 1.60
N ALA A 240 -18.25 12.44 0.91
CA ALA A 240 -19.52 12.16 0.23
C ALA A 240 -19.37 11.15 -0.90
N ALA A 241 -18.25 11.16 -1.63
CA ALA A 241 -18.02 10.22 -2.72
C ALA A 241 -17.81 8.78 -2.24
N VAL A 242 -17.41 8.56 -0.97
CA VAL A 242 -16.91 7.24 -0.54
C VAL A 242 -17.60 6.63 0.68
N SER A 243 -18.30 7.44 1.48
CA SER A 243 -18.77 7.04 2.82
C SER A 243 -19.84 5.96 2.87
N ASP A 244 -20.67 5.83 1.84
CA ASP A 244 -21.75 4.84 1.76
C ASP A 244 -21.36 3.61 0.92
N VAL A 245 -20.15 3.56 0.38
CA VAL A 245 -19.70 2.45 -0.45
C VAL A 245 -19.38 1.24 0.42
N THR A 246 -20.18 0.19 0.25
CA THR A 246 -20.10 -1.06 1.02
C THR A 246 -19.80 -2.22 0.08
N ARG A 247 -18.92 -3.12 0.51
CA ARG A 247 -18.61 -4.36 -0.21
C ARG A 247 -19.81 -5.34 -0.16
N PRO A 248 -19.90 -6.33 -1.07
CA PRO A 248 -20.96 -7.33 -1.07
C PRO A 248 -21.11 -8.16 0.21
N ASP A 249 -20.09 -8.18 1.08
CA ASP A 249 -20.12 -8.82 2.39
C ASP A 249 -20.61 -7.91 3.53
N ASN A 250 -21.21 -6.76 3.20
CA ASN A 250 -21.69 -5.73 4.12
C ASN A 250 -20.60 -5.06 4.98
N VAL A 251 -19.35 -5.12 4.54
CA VAL A 251 -18.25 -4.39 5.18
C VAL A 251 -18.02 -3.07 4.46
N PRO A 252 -17.92 -1.91 5.17
CA PRO A 252 -17.55 -0.64 4.54
C PRO A 252 -16.23 -0.79 3.77
N LEU A 253 -16.18 -0.21 2.57
CA LEU A 253 -14.97 -0.30 1.76
C LEU A 253 -13.82 0.51 2.37
N ILE A 254 -14.14 1.70 2.85
CA ILE A 254 -13.14 2.66 3.33
C ILE A 254 -12.59 2.20 4.67
N GLY A 255 -11.26 2.05 4.74
CA GLY A 255 -10.52 1.83 5.96
C GLY A 255 -10.25 3.17 6.66
N THR A 256 -9.22 3.86 6.19
CA THR A 256 -8.73 5.13 6.73
C THR A 256 -8.74 6.22 5.66
N ILE A 257 -9.12 7.45 6.04
CA ILE A 257 -8.82 8.63 5.22
C ILE A 257 -7.79 9.47 5.97
N PHE A 258 -6.62 9.61 5.36
CA PHE A 258 -5.55 10.45 5.86
C PHE A 258 -5.76 11.88 5.37
N PHE A 259 -5.98 12.80 6.30
CA PHE A 259 -6.15 14.22 6.03
C PHE A 259 -4.87 14.85 5.47
N GLU A 260 -3.73 14.35 5.92
CA GLU A 260 -2.41 14.83 5.49
C GLU A 260 -1.39 13.72 5.60
N ALA A 261 -0.47 13.73 4.63
CA ALA A 261 0.69 12.86 4.55
C ALA A 261 1.93 13.49 5.23
N GLU A 262 2.74 12.65 5.86
CA GLU A 262 4.05 13.02 6.41
C GLU A 262 4.01 14.27 7.32
N VAL A 263 3.16 14.27 8.34
CA VAL A 263 3.10 15.39 9.29
C VAL A 263 4.44 15.54 10.02
N MET A 264 5.04 16.72 9.95
CA MET A 264 6.38 17.04 10.47
C MET A 264 6.43 18.43 11.12
N ILE A 265 5.70 18.61 12.23
CA ILE A 265 5.55 19.93 12.86
C ILE A 265 6.92 20.54 13.17
N GLY A 266 7.15 21.74 12.62
CA GLY A 266 8.41 22.49 12.73
C GLY A 266 9.35 22.34 11.51
N ALA A 267 9.14 21.34 10.65
CA ALA A 267 9.85 21.20 9.38
C ALA A 267 9.08 21.84 8.21
N LYS A 268 7.76 21.66 8.18
CA LYS A 268 6.88 22.21 7.14
C LYS A 268 6.30 23.55 7.58
N ALA A 269 6.40 24.56 6.72
CA ALA A 269 5.83 25.88 7.00
C ALA A 269 4.30 25.79 7.14
N ASN A 270 3.75 26.51 8.11
CA ASN A 270 2.31 26.64 8.38
C ASN A 270 1.57 25.33 8.72
N GLU A 271 2.25 24.20 8.93
CA GLU A 271 1.61 22.92 9.21
C GLU A 271 0.87 22.90 10.56
N ASP A 272 1.41 23.63 11.54
CA ASP A 272 0.77 23.90 12.83
C ASP A 272 -0.57 24.63 12.66
N TRP A 273 -0.59 25.70 11.86
CA TRP A 273 -1.82 26.40 11.50
C TRP A 273 -2.77 25.51 10.71
N PHE A 274 -2.25 24.77 9.73
CA PHE A 274 -3.07 23.95 8.83
C PHE A 274 -3.82 22.85 9.60
N LEU A 275 -3.13 22.12 10.46
CA LEU A 275 -3.74 21.09 11.30
C LEU A 275 -4.69 21.69 12.35
N SER A 276 -4.26 22.72 13.09
CA SER A 276 -5.12 23.32 14.13
C SER A 276 -6.41 23.92 13.57
N THR A 277 -6.37 24.43 12.34
CA THR A 277 -7.52 25.08 11.69
C THR A 277 -8.46 24.08 11.02
N ASN A 278 -7.93 23.06 10.34
CA ASN A 278 -8.74 22.25 9.40
C ASN A 278 -9.00 20.81 9.89
N TYR A 279 -8.06 20.21 10.62
CA TYR A 279 -8.14 18.80 10.97
C TYR A 279 -9.31 18.43 11.92
N PRO A 280 -9.66 19.23 12.95
CA PRO A 280 -10.81 18.91 13.81
C PRO A 280 -12.14 18.83 13.06
N GLY A 281 -12.36 19.73 12.09
CA GLY A 281 -13.55 19.74 11.25
C GLY A 281 -13.63 18.48 10.38
N PHE A 282 -12.51 18.11 9.75
CA PHE A 282 -12.40 16.86 9.00
C PHE A 282 -12.67 15.63 9.86
N VAL A 283 -12.05 15.52 11.05
CA VAL A 283 -12.26 14.39 11.97
C VAL A 283 -13.74 14.27 12.34
N SER A 284 -14.39 15.39 12.65
CA SER A 284 -15.82 15.42 12.97
C SER A 284 -16.67 14.93 11.79
N ALA A 285 -16.41 15.42 10.57
CA ALA A 285 -17.14 15.03 9.38
C ALA A 285 -16.95 13.54 9.05
N ALA A 286 -15.71 13.05 9.03
CA ALA A 286 -15.40 11.65 8.78
C ALA A 286 -16.05 10.71 9.81
N SER A 287 -16.00 11.08 11.09
CA SER A 287 -16.57 10.27 12.17
C SER A 287 -18.09 10.16 12.09
N GLN A 288 -18.80 11.17 11.57
CA GLN A 288 -20.24 11.10 11.33
C GLN A 288 -20.61 10.05 10.27
N HIS A 289 -19.70 9.75 9.36
CA HIS A 289 -19.82 8.70 8.36
C HIS A 289 -19.28 7.33 8.83
N GLY A 290 -18.78 7.22 10.07
CA GLY A 290 -18.15 6.01 10.58
C GLY A 290 -16.82 5.66 9.91
N ILE A 291 -16.20 6.62 9.20
CA ILE A 291 -14.87 6.48 8.61
C ILE A 291 -13.83 6.74 9.69
N GLN A 292 -12.68 6.05 9.64
CA GLN A 292 -11.54 6.35 10.50
C GLN A 292 -10.73 7.52 9.90
N PRO A 293 -10.80 8.74 10.45
CA PRO A 293 -9.88 9.81 10.08
C PRO A 293 -8.51 9.57 10.72
N ALA A 294 -7.46 9.99 10.02
CA ALA A 294 -6.11 10.03 10.55
C ALA A 294 -5.27 11.10 9.86
N VAL A 295 -4.04 11.26 10.33
CA VAL A 295 -2.88 11.76 9.59
C VAL A 295 -1.79 10.70 9.74
N TYR A 296 -0.80 10.68 8.84
CA TYR A 296 0.40 9.88 9.07
C TYR A 296 1.65 10.75 9.11
N PHE A 297 2.68 10.21 9.74
CA PHE A 297 3.91 10.93 10.08
C PHE A 297 5.09 10.47 9.21
N LEU A 298 6.28 10.98 9.48
CA LEU A 298 7.52 10.49 8.88
C LEU A 298 8.38 9.79 9.94
N ALA A 299 8.82 8.57 9.66
CA ALA A 299 9.96 7.97 10.32
C ALA A 299 11.23 8.20 9.48
N GLU A 300 12.30 8.69 10.11
CA GLU A 300 13.58 8.91 9.43
C GLU A 300 14.34 7.59 9.29
N GLY A 301 14.12 6.88 8.19
CA GLY A 301 14.60 5.51 7.98
C GLY A 301 16.07 5.33 7.53
N SER A 302 16.87 6.40 7.49
CA SER A 302 18.29 6.26 7.12
C SER A 302 19.10 5.57 8.23
N GLN A 303 19.95 4.59 7.90
CA GLN A 303 20.72 3.84 8.90
C GLN A 303 21.53 4.74 9.84
N ALA A 304 22.11 5.84 9.32
CA ALA A 304 22.88 6.79 10.11
C ALA A 304 22.03 7.53 11.16
N ILE A 305 20.72 7.68 10.92
CA ILE A 305 19.77 8.28 11.86
C ILE A 305 19.20 7.22 12.80
N VAL A 306 18.74 6.10 12.26
CA VAL A 306 18.10 5.02 13.00
C VAL A 306 19.03 4.42 14.06
N LEU A 307 20.32 4.29 13.76
CA LEU A 307 21.30 3.70 14.68
C LEU A 307 22.13 4.73 15.45
N ASP A 308 21.74 6.02 15.45
CA ASP A 308 22.42 7.08 16.18
C ASP A 308 22.12 7.04 17.69
N ASN A 309 22.72 6.08 18.40
CA ASN A 309 22.61 5.95 19.85
C ASN A 309 23.20 7.14 20.63
N GLY A 310 24.02 7.97 19.97
CA GLY A 310 24.65 9.14 20.58
C GLY A 310 23.86 10.43 20.39
N TYR A 311 22.73 10.37 19.67
CA TYR A 311 21.90 11.55 19.42
C TYR A 311 21.40 12.15 20.73
N THR A 312 21.49 13.48 20.85
CA THR A 312 20.86 14.25 21.91
C THR A 312 19.92 15.25 21.25
N ASP A 313 18.66 15.24 21.67
CA ASP A 313 17.66 16.14 21.12
C ASP A 313 17.76 17.51 21.80
N PRO A 314 17.80 18.61 21.04
CA PRO A 314 17.94 19.94 21.63
C PRO A 314 16.67 20.46 22.32
N VAL A 315 15.51 19.83 22.09
CA VAL A 315 14.20 20.32 22.54
C VAL A 315 13.50 19.32 23.46
N ASP A 316 13.56 18.05 23.11
CA ASP A 316 12.77 16.99 23.73
C ASP A 316 13.68 15.85 24.22
N PRO A 317 14.19 15.89 25.47
CA PRO A 317 15.15 14.90 25.97
C PRO A 317 14.68 13.43 25.91
N ILE A 318 13.37 13.19 25.81
CA ILE A 318 12.83 11.84 25.57
C ILE A 318 13.25 11.25 24.21
N LEU A 319 13.60 12.11 23.25
CA LEU A 319 14.13 11.74 21.94
C LEU A 319 15.63 11.49 21.93
N ASP A 320 16.34 11.65 23.06
CA ASP A 320 17.75 11.26 23.17
C ASP A 320 17.92 9.79 22.77
N ALA A 321 18.83 9.52 21.83
CA ALA A 321 19.03 8.23 21.16
C ALA A 321 17.83 7.68 20.33
N HIS A 322 16.74 8.44 20.14
CA HIS A 322 15.55 8.01 19.40
C HIS A 322 15.24 8.94 18.20
N ARG A 323 16.28 9.35 17.48
CA ARG A 323 16.16 10.34 16.39
C ARG A 323 15.17 9.93 15.30
N SER A 324 15.05 8.62 15.04
CA SER A 324 14.25 8.09 13.93
C SER A 324 12.76 8.44 13.99
N VAL A 325 12.24 8.75 15.19
CA VAL A 325 10.82 9.09 15.42
C VAL A 325 10.61 10.55 15.84
N ALA A 326 11.63 11.41 15.70
CA ALA A 326 11.58 12.77 16.18
C ALA A 326 10.41 13.58 15.59
N TRP A 327 10.14 13.44 14.29
CA TRP A 327 9.01 14.11 13.63
C TRP A 327 7.66 13.57 14.07
N MET A 328 7.55 12.26 14.32
CA MET A 328 6.34 11.64 14.86
C MET A 328 6.03 12.20 16.25
N TYR A 329 7.03 12.19 17.14
CA TYR A 329 6.88 12.65 18.51
C TYR A 329 6.52 14.13 18.58
N ARG A 330 7.24 15.01 17.87
CA ARG A 330 6.97 16.47 17.87
C ARG A 330 5.58 16.79 17.35
N SER A 331 5.15 16.11 16.29
CA SER A 331 3.82 16.30 15.71
C SER A 331 2.72 15.83 16.65
N LEU A 332 2.86 14.64 17.25
CA LEU A 332 1.92 14.15 18.27
C LEU A 332 1.90 15.05 19.51
N LYS A 333 3.05 15.55 19.96
CA LYS A 333 3.16 16.48 21.09
C LYS A 333 2.42 17.77 20.80
N PHE A 334 2.56 18.33 19.60
CA PHE A 334 1.80 19.48 19.15
C PHE A 334 0.30 19.19 19.15
N MET A 335 -0.12 18.06 18.58
CA MET A 335 -1.53 17.67 18.54
C MET A 335 -2.13 17.58 19.95
N VAL A 336 -1.44 16.94 20.89
CA VAL A 336 -1.86 16.88 22.30
C VAL A 336 -1.95 18.29 22.91
N ALA A 337 -0.95 19.13 22.69
CA ALA A 337 -0.92 20.48 23.24
C ALA A 337 -2.06 21.37 22.70
N GLN A 338 -2.48 21.14 21.46
CA GLN A 338 -3.59 21.85 20.81
C GLN A 338 -4.96 21.17 21.01
N GLY A 339 -5.02 20.04 21.73
CA GLY A 339 -6.26 19.27 21.92
C GLY A 339 -6.81 18.66 20.64
N LEU A 340 -5.94 18.37 19.66
CA LEU A 340 -6.33 17.74 18.40
C LEU A 340 -6.54 16.23 18.57
N PRO A 341 -7.49 15.61 17.85
CA PRO A 341 -7.73 14.17 17.92
C PRO A 341 -6.51 13.35 17.48
N LEU A 342 -6.01 12.44 18.32
CA LEU A 342 -4.92 11.54 17.93
C LEU A 342 -5.43 10.39 17.07
N PRO A 343 -4.66 9.92 16.08
CA PRO A 343 -4.98 8.70 15.34
C PRO A 343 -5.06 7.46 16.25
N SER A 344 -5.97 6.53 15.96
CA SER A 344 -6.13 5.25 16.67
C SER A 344 -5.03 4.22 16.37
N ARG A 345 -4.29 4.45 15.28
CA ARG A 345 -3.04 3.78 14.90
C ARG A 345 -2.07 4.86 14.41
N ILE A 346 -0.82 4.80 14.82
CA ILE A 346 0.20 5.74 14.38
C ILE A 346 0.83 5.21 13.10
N ASP A 347 0.35 5.71 11.97
CA ASP A 347 0.91 5.40 10.67
C ASP A 347 2.04 6.36 10.29
N PHE A 348 3.01 5.88 9.52
CA PHE A 348 4.14 6.70 9.06
C PHE A 348 4.72 6.25 7.72
N SER A 349 5.32 7.18 6.98
CA SER A 349 6.24 6.87 5.89
C SER A 349 7.50 6.23 6.45
N CYS A 350 7.89 5.08 5.88
CA CYS A 350 8.96 4.25 6.40
C CYS A 350 9.96 3.88 5.30
N TYR A 351 10.79 4.82 4.87
CA TYR A 351 11.78 4.60 3.82
C TYR A 351 13.14 4.16 4.38
N LEU A 352 13.37 2.85 4.47
CA LEU A 352 14.59 2.32 5.08
C LEU A 352 15.77 2.36 4.09
N ILE A 353 16.82 3.10 4.45
CA ILE A 353 18.05 3.22 3.66
C ILE A 353 19.20 2.58 4.44
N SER A 354 19.68 1.43 3.96
CA SER A 354 20.75 0.66 4.58
C SER A 354 22.12 0.94 3.94
N THR A 355 23.15 1.02 4.79
CA THR A 355 24.57 1.03 4.41
C THR A 355 25.34 -0.16 5.01
N GLY A 356 24.64 -1.19 5.50
CA GLY A 356 25.24 -2.42 6.03
C GLY A 356 24.37 -3.17 7.04
N ALA A 357 23.43 -2.50 7.69
CA ALA A 357 22.45 -3.12 8.58
C ALA A 357 21.35 -3.85 7.78
N THR A 358 20.74 -4.87 8.39
CA THR A 358 19.55 -5.50 7.78
C THR A 358 18.34 -4.57 7.89
N TYR A 359 17.37 -4.69 6.97
CA TYR A 359 16.12 -3.93 7.07
C TYR A 359 15.33 -4.26 8.34
N ASP A 360 15.40 -5.51 8.82
CA ASP A 360 14.78 -5.93 10.08
C ASP A 360 15.38 -5.18 11.28
N GLN A 361 16.72 -5.05 11.35
CA GLN A 361 17.38 -4.26 12.39
C GLN A 361 16.96 -2.79 12.38
N LEU A 362 16.82 -2.19 11.19
CA LEU A 362 16.39 -0.79 11.06
C LEU A 362 14.93 -0.62 11.48
N LEU A 363 14.04 -1.49 10.99
CA LEU A 363 12.62 -1.43 11.30
C LEU A 363 12.34 -1.71 12.78
N GLN A 364 12.97 -2.74 13.35
CA GLN A 364 12.90 -3.05 14.77
C GLN A 364 13.27 -1.81 15.60
N ARG A 365 14.37 -1.14 15.24
CA ARG A 365 14.82 0.04 15.96
C ARG A 365 13.83 1.20 15.89
N ILE A 366 13.26 1.50 14.72
CA ILE A 366 12.22 2.53 14.58
C ILE A 366 11.01 2.21 15.46
N LEU A 367 10.55 0.96 15.47
CA LEU A 367 9.41 0.55 16.27
C LEU A 367 9.71 0.60 17.78
N ASP A 368 10.94 0.31 18.19
CA ASP A 368 11.39 0.40 19.58
C ASP A 368 11.51 1.87 20.02
N ASP A 369 12.04 2.74 19.17
CA ASP A 369 12.06 4.19 19.38
C ASP A 369 10.62 4.73 19.54
N ALA A 370 9.68 4.25 18.73
CA ALA A 370 8.27 4.62 18.84
C ALA A 370 7.64 4.14 20.16
N ASP A 371 7.91 2.91 20.59
CA ASP A 371 7.41 2.34 21.85
C ASP A 371 7.98 3.03 23.10
N ALA A 372 9.22 3.52 23.00
CA ALA A 372 9.91 4.24 24.07
C ALA A 372 9.39 5.67 24.24
N THR A 373 8.93 6.31 23.16
CA THR A 373 8.65 7.76 23.13
C THR A 373 7.16 8.07 23.07
N LEU A 374 6.43 7.54 22.09
CA LEU A 374 5.07 7.99 21.74
C LEU A 374 4.01 7.70 22.81
N PRO A 375 4.04 6.58 23.57
CA PRO A 375 3.07 6.34 24.64
C PRO A 375 3.06 7.40 25.73
N SER A 376 4.17 8.15 25.92
CA SER A 376 4.20 9.28 26.86
C SER A 376 3.21 10.41 26.50
N LEU A 377 2.77 10.46 25.24
CA LEU A 377 1.79 11.41 24.71
C LEU A 377 0.37 10.81 24.64
N GLY A 378 0.16 9.59 25.16
CA GLY A 378 -1.11 8.87 25.06
C GLY A 378 -1.36 8.22 23.70
N ALA A 379 -0.36 8.19 22.82
CA ALA A 379 -0.46 7.48 21.54
C ALA A 379 -0.51 5.96 21.75
N PRO A 380 -1.29 5.21 20.95
CA PRO A 380 -1.35 3.76 21.02
C PRO A 380 -0.04 3.14 20.51
N ARG A 381 0.29 1.96 21.03
CA ARG A 381 1.37 1.10 20.50
C ARG A 381 0.89 0.26 19.33
N LEU A 382 0.25 0.93 18.37
CA LEU A 382 -0.26 0.36 17.13
C LEU A 382 0.28 1.19 15.99
N TYR A 383 0.93 0.54 15.04
CA TYR A 383 1.78 1.15 14.03
C TYR A 383 1.46 0.59 12.65
N GLY A 384 1.68 1.42 11.63
CA GLY A 384 1.63 0.98 10.25
C GLY A 384 2.59 1.78 9.39
N ALA A 385 3.21 1.13 8.42
CA ALA A 385 3.88 1.84 7.35
C ALA A 385 2.83 2.27 6.32
N ALA A 386 2.44 3.54 6.35
CA ALA A 386 1.50 4.13 5.39
C ALA A 386 2.03 4.05 3.97
N GLU A 387 3.35 4.15 3.82
CA GLU A 387 4.08 4.03 2.57
C GLU A 387 5.53 3.61 2.86
N THR A 388 6.11 2.89 1.91
CA THR A 388 7.51 2.46 1.94
C THR A 388 7.98 2.11 0.53
N TYR A 389 9.28 1.87 0.35
CA TYR A 389 9.85 1.55 -0.96
C TYR A 389 9.30 0.26 -1.55
N TYR A 390 8.83 0.33 -2.80
CA TYR A 390 8.81 -0.84 -3.67
C TYR A 390 10.17 -0.94 -4.41
N LEU A 391 11.09 -1.74 -3.86
CA LEU A 391 12.42 -1.93 -4.45
C LEU A 391 12.32 -2.67 -5.79
N LEU A 392 13.04 -2.20 -6.82
CA LEU A 392 13.03 -2.80 -8.16
C LEU A 392 13.62 -4.21 -8.19
N ASP A 393 14.75 -4.41 -7.52
CA ASP A 393 15.41 -5.72 -7.46
C ASP A 393 14.57 -6.71 -6.65
N GLY A 394 14.22 -7.84 -7.28
CA GLY A 394 13.34 -8.83 -6.67
C GLY A 394 13.93 -9.48 -5.42
N ALA A 395 15.25 -9.65 -5.34
CA ALA A 395 15.89 -10.24 -4.18
C ALA A 395 15.92 -9.26 -3.00
N GLN A 396 16.28 -8.00 -3.24
CA GLN A 396 16.21 -6.94 -2.25
C GLN A 396 14.78 -6.73 -1.76
N ARG A 397 13.79 -6.72 -2.68
CA ARG A 397 12.37 -6.61 -2.34
C ARG A 397 11.90 -7.75 -1.44
N ALA A 398 12.32 -8.98 -1.71
CA ALA A 398 12.00 -10.12 -0.84
C ALA A 398 12.66 -10.00 0.55
N VAL A 399 13.90 -9.51 0.64
CA VAL A 399 14.56 -9.24 1.95
C VAL A 399 13.84 -8.11 2.70
N TYR A 400 13.40 -7.08 1.97
CA TYR A 400 12.67 -5.94 2.51
C TYR A 400 11.31 -6.36 3.10
N GLY A 401 10.53 -7.13 2.33
CA GLY A 401 9.24 -7.65 2.79
C GLY A 401 9.34 -8.52 4.03
N ARG A 402 10.35 -9.39 4.08
CA ARG A 402 10.60 -10.24 5.26
C ARG A 402 10.90 -9.46 6.53
N ALA A 403 11.45 -8.25 6.44
CA ALA A 403 11.65 -7.40 7.61
C ALA A 403 10.29 -7.00 8.23
N PHE A 404 9.35 -6.50 7.41
CA PHE A 404 8.03 -6.13 7.90
C PHE A 404 7.23 -7.33 8.40
N GLU A 405 7.28 -8.43 7.66
CA GLU A 405 6.68 -9.71 8.05
C GLU A 405 7.20 -10.19 9.41
N GLY A 406 8.53 -10.23 9.57
CA GLY A 406 9.19 -10.68 10.79
C GLY A 406 8.82 -9.82 11.99
N GLN A 407 8.76 -8.50 11.82
CA GLN A 407 8.34 -7.57 12.87
C GLN A 407 6.87 -7.76 13.26
N ALA A 408 5.97 -7.90 12.28
CA ALA A 408 4.54 -8.13 12.54
C ALA A 408 4.29 -9.49 13.22
N ALA A 409 5.02 -10.54 12.83
CA ALA A 409 4.91 -11.87 13.43
C ALA A 409 5.40 -11.93 14.88
N GLN A 410 6.40 -11.12 15.23
CA GLN A 410 6.94 -11.04 16.58
C GLN A 410 6.04 -10.22 17.51
N ASN A 411 5.36 -9.19 16.99
CA ASN A 411 4.56 -8.28 17.79
C ASN A 411 3.41 -7.69 16.98
N THR A 412 2.20 -7.79 17.52
CA THR A 412 0.97 -7.26 16.92
C THR A 412 0.93 -5.72 16.84
N ARG A 413 1.96 -5.01 17.35
CA ARG A 413 2.10 -3.56 17.24
C ARG A 413 2.19 -3.09 15.78
N LEU A 414 2.81 -3.86 14.89
CA LEU A 414 2.86 -3.53 13.46
C LEU A 414 1.68 -4.20 12.75
N GLN A 415 0.72 -3.39 12.30
CA GLN A 415 -0.55 -3.87 11.77
C GLN A 415 -0.67 -3.77 10.24
N ARG A 416 0.21 -3.01 9.59
CA ARG A 416 0.15 -2.87 8.13
C ARG A 416 1.43 -2.36 7.50
N VAL A 417 1.54 -2.60 6.20
CA VAL A 417 2.48 -1.93 5.29
C VAL A 417 1.81 -1.67 3.94
N SER A 418 2.04 -0.48 3.38
CA SER A 418 1.75 -0.20 1.97
C SER A 418 3.04 0.12 1.23
N PHE A 419 3.17 -0.37 0.00
CA PHE A 419 4.35 -0.11 -0.84
C PHE A 419 4.03 0.94 -1.90
N TRP A 420 4.93 1.91 -2.07
CA TRP A 420 4.82 2.93 -3.11
C TRP A 420 5.27 2.38 -4.46
N THR A 421 4.41 2.41 -5.46
CA THR A 421 4.63 1.62 -6.69
C THR A 421 4.61 2.40 -8.02
N THR A 422 4.31 3.69 -7.96
CA THR A 422 4.24 4.61 -9.10
C THR A 422 5.47 5.53 -9.16
N PRO A 423 5.73 6.21 -10.30
CA PRO A 423 7.08 6.63 -10.71
C PRO A 423 7.86 7.59 -9.81
N ASP A 424 7.20 8.29 -8.88
CA ASP A 424 7.80 9.45 -8.19
C ASP A 424 7.99 9.29 -6.66
N GLY A 425 7.87 8.09 -6.08
CA GLY A 425 7.93 7.92 -4.63
C GLY A 425 8.82 6.79 -4.11
N GLY A 426 10.06 6.64 -4.59
CA GLY A 426 10.98 5.81 -3.81
C GLY A 426 12.39 5.47 -4.28
N GLY A 427 12.85 5.96 -5.42
CA GLY A 427 14.21 5.70 -5.88
C GLY A 427 14.40 6.05 -7.35
N PRO A 428 15.64 6.02 -7.87
CA PRO A 428 15.95 6.38 -9.26
C PRO A 428 15.44 5.34 -10.30
N GLY A 429 14.47 4.50 -9.92
CA GLY A 429 14.09 3.30 -10.63
C GLY A 429 12.74 3.42 -11.32
N GLN A 430 12.78 3.71 -12.62
CA GLN A 430 11.61 3.66 -13.48
C GLN A 430 10.94 2.26 -13.50
N ASN A 431 9.60 2.30 -13.46
CA ASN A 431 8.68 1.35 -14.09
C ASN A 431 8.61 -0.08 -13.54
N VAL A 432 7.91 -0.25 -12.43
CA VAL A 432 7.24 -1.54 -12.23
C VAL A 432 5.89 -1.43 -12.95
N ALA A 433 5.68 -2.24 -13.98
CA ALA A 433 4.39 -2.33 -14.65
C ALA A 433 3.43 -3.18 -13.79
N TYR A 434 2.15 -2.82 -13.79
CA TYR A 434 1.13 -3.59 -13.09
C TYR A 434 0.84 -4.94 -13.79
N PRO A 435 0.49 -6.00 -13.02
CA PRO A 435 0.42 -6.06 -11.56
C PRO A 435 1.79 -6.35 -10.89
N PHE A 436 2.03 -5.74 -9.72
CA PHE A 436 3.26 -5.89 -8.95
C PHE A 436 3.41 -7.26 -8.28
N THR A 437 4.65 -7.64 -7.97
CA THR A 437 4.96 -8.82 -7.15
C THR A 437 4.79 -8.50 -5.66
N ILE A 438 3.54 -8.32 -5.21
CA ILE A 438 3.27 -7.99 -3.81
C ILE A 438 3.30 -9.18 -2.85
N GLU A 439 3.17 -10.40 -3.39
CA GLU A 439 3.18 -11.64 -2.63
C GLU A 439 4.43 -11.82 -1.78
N VAL A 440 5.55 -11.20 -2.18
CA VAL A 440 6.83 -11.29 -1.49
C VAL A 440 6.81 -10.53 -0.16
N PHE A 441 5.75 -9.74 0.07
CA PHE A 441 5.51 -8.98 1.28
C PHE A 441 4.40 -9.61 2.15
N LEU A 442 3.73 -10.66 1.66
CA LEU A 442 2.71 -11.34 2.42
C LEU A 442 3.35 -12.39 3.32
N PRO A 443 2.94 -12.47 4.60
CA PRO A 443 3.40 -13.52 5.50
C PRO A 443 2.99 -14.88 4.93
N PRO A 444 3.81 -15.94 5.07
CA PRO A 444 3.35 -17.30 4.87
C PRO A 444 2.31 -17.62 5.97
N PRO A 445 1.30 -18.46 5.68
CA PRO A 445 0.40 -18.96 6.71
C PRO A 445 1.21 -19.76 7.73
N GLN A 446 0.92 -19.54 9.02
CA GLN A 446 1.48 -20.30 10.13
C GLN A 446 0.99 -21.76 10.12
#